data_AF-A0A2N9I8E9-F1
#
_entry.id   AF-A0A2N9I8E9-F1
#
_cell.length_a   1.000
_cell.length_b   1.000
_cell.length_c   1.000
_cell.angle_alpha   90.00
_cell.angle_beta   90.00
_cell.angle_gamma   90.00
#
_symmetry.space_group_name_H-M   'P 1'
#
loop_
_entity.id
_entity.type
_entity.pdbx_description
1 polymer ?
#
loop_
_entity_poly.entity_id
_entity_poly.type
_entity_poly.pdbx_seq_one_letter_code
_entity_poly.pdbx_strand_id
1 'polypeptide(L)'
;MLNGVTATVVAAGLCTPEDAKVLAGRTDPQIINDSMALKIQCVAIVSNMGRRLYVRNHEVRTLRSQVTILQRLLKESKKKKVGEVKEENKRTEGACGFLC
;
A
#
# COMPACT_ATOMS: atom_id res chain seq x y z
N MET A 1 10.80 25.64 17.93
CA MET A 1 11.96 24.98 18.58
C MET A 1 11.57 24.69 20.02
N LEU A 2 11.76 23.47 20.52
CA LEU A 2 11.58 23.20 21.96
C LEU A 2 12.66 23.97 22.73
N ASN A 3 12.32 24.58 23.86
CA ASN A 3 13.32 25.18 24.73
C ASN A 3 14.11 24.07 25.45
N GLY A 4 15.38 24.34 25.80
CA GLY A 4 16.28 23.34 26.40
C GLY A 4 15.77 22.77 27.72
N VAL A 5 15.11 23.59 28.54
CA VAL A 5 14.55 23.17 29.84
C VAL A 5 13.43 22.13 29.66
N THR A 6 12.50 22.37 28.73
CA THR A 6 11.42 21.42 28.41
C THR A 6 11.98 20.13 27.82
N ALA A 7 13.02 20.20 26.99
CA ALA A 7 13.66 19.02 26.44
C ALA A 7 14.30 18.16 27.54
N THR A 8 14.97 18.78 28.52
CA THR A 8 15.56 18.07 29.67
C THR A 8 14.50 17.43 30.56
N VAL A 9 13.42 18.15 30.87
CA VAL A 9 12.33 17.61 31.71
C VAL A 9 11.64 16.42 31.03
N VAL A 10 11.37 16.51 29.73
CA VAL A 10 10.76 15.41 28.96
C VAL A 10 11.71 14.23 28.87
N ALA A 11 13.00 14.46 28.58
CA ALA A 11 14.00 13.39 28.53
C ALA A 11 14.12 12.67 29.88
N ALA A 12 14.14 13.40 31.00
CA ALA A 12 14.18 12.82 32.33
C ALA A 12 12.95 11.95 32.66
N GLY A 13 11.78 12.28 32.11
CA GLY A 13 10.57 11.46 32.23
C GLY A 13 10.52 10.22 31.31
N LEU A 14 11.40 10.15 30.31
CA LEU A 14 11.47 9.05 29.33
C LEU A 14 12.66 8.11 29.55
N CYS A 15 13.74 8.57 30.17
CA CYS A 15 14.92 7.75 30.43
C CYS A 15 14.68 6.75 31.55
N THR A 16 14.93 5.47 31.27
CA THR A 16 14.98 4.42 32.28
C THR A 16 16.34 4.41 33.01
N PRO A 17 16.43 3.79 34.19
CA PRO A 17 17.71 3.58 34.88
C PRO A 17 18.75 2.85 34.01
N GLU A 18 18.30 1.96 33.13
CA GLU A 18 19.14 1.23 32.17
C GLU A 18 19.71 2.17 31.10
N ASP A 19 18.89 3.09 30.57
CA ASP A 19 19.35 4.11 29.61
C ASP A 19 20.41 5.01 30.26
N ALA A 20 20.22 5.42 31.52
CA ALA A 20 21.18 6.22 32.25
C ALA A 20 22.53 5.50 32.43
N LYS A 21 22.53 4.18 32.68
CA LYS A 21 23.76 3.37 32.76
C LYS A 21 24.49 3.31 31.40
N VAL A 22 23.75 3.16 30.31
CA VAL A 22 24.31 3.14 28.95
C VAL A 22 24.92 4.50 28.60
N LEU A 23 24.30 5.60 29.03
CA LEU A 23 24.76 6.95 28.76
C LEU A 23 25.92 7.38 29.68
N ALA A 24 25.99 6.90 30.92
CA ALA A 24 27.03 7.28 31.90
C ALA A 24 28.47 6.99 31.45
N GLY A 25 28.66 6.02 30.55
CA GLY A 25 29.97 5.68 29.96
C GLY A 25 30.28 6.34 28.63
N ARG A 26 29.39 7.18 28.11
CA ARG A 26 29.50 7.82 26.78
C ARG A 26 29.91 9.28 26.92
N THR A 27 30.73 9.75 25.99
CA THR A 27 31.06 11.18 25.90
C THR A 27 30.04 11.92 25.02
N ASP A 28 29.84 13.21 25.26
CA ASP A 28 28.90 14.03 24.47
C ASP A 28 29.12 13.90 22.94
N PRO A 29 30.37 13.92 22.41
CA PRO A 29 30.59 13.73 20.99
C PRO A 29 30.12 12.36 20.47
N GLN A 30 30.25 11.29 21.26
CA GLN A 30 29.79 9.96 20.87
C GLN A 30 28.26 9.90 20.82
N ILE A 31 27.58 10.44 21.82
CA ILE A 31 26.11 10.48 21.86
C ILE A 31 25.56 11.28 20.67
N ILE A 32 26.19 12.41 20.35
CA ILE A 32 25.81 13.24 19.20
C ILE A 32 26.02 12.48 17.88
N ASN A 33 27.16 11.80 17.71
CA ASN A 33 27.43 11.00 16.52
C ASN A 33 26.45 9.83 16.35
N ASP A 34 26.16 9.09 17.42
CA ASP A 34 25.20 7.99 17.41
C ASP A 34 23.79 8.49 17.07
N SER A 35 23.39 9.64 17.64
CA SER A 35 22.12 10.31 17.30
C SER A 35 22.06 10.74 15.84
N MET A 36 23.15 11.26 15.27
CA MET A 36 23.22 11.62 13.86
C MET A 36 23.13 10.38 12.95
N ALA A 37 23.85 9.31 13.29
CA ALA A 37 23.78 8.05 12.56
C ALA A 37 22.34 7.48 12.56
N LEU A 38 21.67 7.48 13.72
CA LEU A 38 20.27 7.07 13.85
C LEU A 38 19.35 7.93 12.98
N LYS A 39 19.52 9.27 12.99
CA LYS A 39 18.73 10.17 12.13
C LYS A 39 18.91 9.84 10.65
N ILE A 40 20.13 9.63 10.19
CA ILE A 40 20.43 9.27 8.79
C ILE A 40 19.76 7.94 8.43
N GLN A 41 19.87 6.92 9.29
CA GLN A 41 19.24 5.62 9.08
C GLN A 41 17.71 5.73 9.06
N CYS A 42 17.11 6.46 9.99
CA CYS A 42 15.67 6.71 10.00
C CYS A 42 15.20 7.37 8.71
N VAL A 43 15.88 8.43 8.24
CA VAL A 43 15.55 9.09 6.98
C VAL A 43 15.65 8.12 5.80
N ALA A 44 16.68 7.27 5.77
CA ALA A 44 16.85 6.27 4.71
C ALA A 44 15.72 5.23 4.72
N ILE A 45 15.35 4.70 5.89
CA ILE A 45 14.27 3.71 6.04
C ILE A 45 12.93 4.30 5.62
N VAL A 46 12.57 5.48 6.14
CA VAL A 46 11.31 6.16 5.82
C VAL A 46 11.26 6.50 4.33
N SER A 47 12.37 6.97 3.74
CA SER A 47 12.45 7.24 2.31
C SER A 47 12.25 5.97 1.47
N ASN A 48 12.86 4.86 1.87
CA ASN A 48 12.71 3.57 1.20
C ASN A 48 11.25 3.06 1.28
N MET A 49 10.63 3.16 2.46
CA MET A 49 9.21 2.86 2.63
C MET A 49 8.32 3.73 1.73
N GLY A 50 8.58 5.04 1.68
CA GLY A 50 7.86 5.98 0.83
C GLY A 50 7.96 5.62 -0.66
N ARG A 51 9.17 5.29 -1.14
CA ARG A 51 9.38 4.84 -2.52
C ARG A 51 8.63 3.55 -2.85
N ARG A 52 8.70 2.55 -1.96
CA ARG A 52 7.96 1.29 -2.14
C ARG A 52 6.46 1.53 -2.16
N LEU A 53 5.94 2.36 -1.26
CA LEU A 53 4.53 2.72 -1.22
C LEU A 53 4.09 3.43 -2.51
N TYR A 54 4.89 4.36 -3.02
CA TYR A 54 4.61 5.06 -4.27
C TYR A 54 4.47 4.12 -5.46
N VAL A 55 5.41 3.19 -5.64
CA VAL A 55 5.37 2.17 -6.72
C VAL A 55 4.12 1.29 -6.57
N ARG A 56 3.87 0.77 -5.37
CA ARG A 56 2.70 -0.09 -5.12
C ARG A 56 1.37 0.64 -5.33
N ASN A 57 1.30 1.92 -4.99
CA ASN A 57 0.11 2.73 -5.25
C ASN A 57 -0.16 2.86 -6.76
N HIS A 58 0.89 3.09 -7.55
CA HIS A 58 0.77 3.16 -9.00
C HIS A 58 0.30 1.82 -9.60
N GLU A 59 0.88 0.71 -9.16
CA GLU A 59 0.46 -0.64 -9.57
C GLU A 59 -1.02 -0.91 -9.25
N VAL A 60 -1.47 -0.58 -8.02
CA VAL A 60 -2.88 -0.70 -7.63
C VAL A 60 -3.78 0.16 -8.51
N ARG A 61 -3.37 1.37 -8.86
CA ARG A 61 -4.13 2.25 -9.78
C ARG A 61 -4.27 1.63 -11.16
N THR A 62 -3.18 1.07 -11.68
CA THR A 62 -3.17 0.38 -12.99
C THR A 62 -4.05 -0.86 -12.97
N LEU A 63 -3.91 -1.71 -11.94
CA LEU A 63 -4.76 -2.91 -11.77
C LEU A 63 -6.24 -2.53 -11.66
N ARG A 64 -6.58 -1.47 -10.91
CA ARG A 64 -7.96 -0.98 -10.82
C ARG A 64 -8.54 -0.58 -12.17
N SER A 65 -7.73 0.07 -13.02
CA SER A 65 -8.13 0.41 -14.39
C SER A 65 -8.37 -0.85 -15.23
N GLN A 66 -7.42 -1.80 -15.20
CA GLN A 66 -7.54 -3.07 -15.93
C GLN A 66 -8.77 -3.88 -15.51
N VAL A 67 -9.01 -4.01 -14.20
CA VAL A 67 -10.20 -4.70 -13.65
C VAL A 67 -11.48 -4.03 -14.16
N THR A 68 -11.52 -2.70 -14.21
CA THR A 68 -12.68 -1.96 -14.72
C THR A 68 -12.93 -2.27 -16.19
N ILE A 69 -11.87 -2.33 -17.01
CA ILE A 69 -11.97 -2.68 -18.44
C ILE A 69 -12.47 -4.12 -18.61
N LEU A 70 -11.83 -5.07 -17.91
CA LEU A 70 -12.20 -6.49 -17.96
C LEU A 70 -13.65 -6.73 -17.54
N GLN A 71 -14.13 -6.03 -16.51
CA GLN A 71 -15.53 -6.10 -16.09
C GLN A 71 -16.51 -5.66 -17.17
N ARG A 72 -16.17 -4.63 -17.97
CA ARG A 72 -17.01 -4.20 -19.10
C ARG A 72 -17.03 -5.24 -20.21
N LEU A 73 -15.86 -5.73 -20.61
CA LEU A 73 -15.72 -6.77 -21.64
C LEU A 73 -16.47 -8.06 -21.25
N LEU A 74 -16.42 -8.44 -19.98
CA LEU A 74 -17.17 -9.59 -19.47
C LEU A 74 -18.69 -9.38 -19.55
N LYS A 75 -19.18 -8.18 -19.26
CA LYS A 75 -20.62 -7.86 -19.38
C LYS A 75 -21.07 -7.88 -20.84
N GLU A 76 -20.28 -7.30 -21.74
CA GLU A 76 -20.58 -7.25 -23.18
C GLU A 76 -20.55 -8.64 -23.81
N SER A 77 -19.53 -9.44 -23.53
CA SER A 77 -19.43 -10.83 -24.03
C SER A 77 -20.59 -11.69 -23.55
N LYS A 78 -20.99 -11.58 -22.27
CA LYS A 78 -22.19 -12.26 -21.74
C LYS A 78 -23.45 -11.82 -22.48
N LYS A 79 -23.66 -10.52 -22.68
CA LYS A 79 -24.84 -10.00 -23.40
C LYS A 79 -24.91 -10.53 -24.83
N LYS A 80 -23.78 -10.54 -25.55
CA LYS A 80 -23.69 -11.05 -26.91
C LYS A 80 -24.03 -12.55 -26.97
N LYS A 81 -23.42 -13.36 -26.10
CA LYS A 81 -23.64 -14.81 -26.10
C LYS A 81 -25.06 -15.21 -25.70
N VAL A 82 -25.69 -14.49 -24.77
CA VAL A 82 -27.12 -14.69 -24.44
C VAL A 82 -28.01 -14.37 -25.64
N GLY A 83 -27.69 -13.31 -26.40
CA GLY A 83 -28.42 -12.96 -27.62
C GLY A 83 -28.31 -14.04 -28.69
N GLU A 84 -27.10 -14.54 -28.95
CA GLU A 84 -26.85 -15.62 -29.91
C GLU A 84 -27.61 -16.89 -29.57
N VAL A 85 -27.53 -17.36 -28.31
CA VAL A 85 -28.25 -18.55 -27.84
C VAL A 85 -29.77 -18.37 -27.96
N LYS A 86 -30.29 -17.16 -27.69
CA LYS A 86 -31.73 -16.88 -27.81
C LYS A 86 -32.21 -16.96 -29.26
N GLU A 87 -31.43 -16.46 -30.21
CA GLU A 87 -31.79 -16.53 -31.64
C GLU A 87 -31.66 -17.95 -32.18
N GLU A 88 -30.66 -18.72 -31.76
CA GLU A 88 -30.53 -20.13 -32.11
C GLU A 88 -31.68 -20.98 -31.55
N ASN A 89 -32.12 -20.70 -30.31
CA ASN A 89 -33.25 -21.39 -29.71
C ASN A 89 -34.57 -21.17 -30.49
N LYS A 90 -34.84 -19.95 -30.94
CA LYS A 90 -36.02 -19.67 -31.78
C LYS A 90 -36.00 -20.43 -33.10
N ARG A 91 -34.82 -20.53 -33.74
CA ARG A 91 -34.65 -21.24 -35.02
C ARG A 91 -34.87 -22.74 -34.85
N THR A 92 -34.37 -23.33 -33.76
CA THR A 92 -34.52 -24.76 -33.47
C THR A 92 -35.96 -25.11 -33.08
N GLU A 93 -36.64 -24.28 -32.27
CA GLU A 93 -38.07 -24.43 -31.98
C GLU A 93 -38.92 -24.36 -33.25
N GLY A 94 -38.67 -23.38 -34.13
CA GLY A 94 -39.38 -23.25 -35.41
C GLY A 94 -39.11 -24.40 -36.38
N ALA A 95 -37.90 -24.95 -36.40
CA ALA A 95 -37.55 -26.12 -37.22
C ALA A 95 -38.19 -27.41 -36.68
N CYS A 96 -38.26 -27.58 -35.37
CA CYS A 96 -38.91 -28.73 -34.74
C CYS A 96 -40.43 -28.74 -34.99
N GLY A 97 -41.08 -27.57 -35.00
CA GLY A 97 -42.50 -27.43 -35.36
C GLY A 97 -42.82 -27.70 -36.84
N PHE A 98 -41.83 -27.72 -37.73
CA PHE A 98 -42.00 -28.11 -39.14
C PHE A 98 -41.82 -29.62 -39.39
N LEU A 99 -41.28 -30.35 -38.41
CA LEU A 99 -40.96 -31.79 -38.49
C LEU A 99 -41.98 -32.67 -37.74
N CYS A 100 -43.06 -32.10 -37.20
CA CYS A 100 -44.20 -32.78 -36.58
C CYS A 100 -45.47 -32.51 -37.38
#